data_AF-A0A2D8U268-F1
#
_entry.id   AF-A0A2D8U268-F1
#
_cell.length_a   1.000
_cell.length_b   1.000
_cell.length_c   1.000
_cell.angle_alpha   90.00
_cell.angle_beta   90.00
_cell.angle_gamma   90.00
#
_symmetry.space_group_name_H-M   'P 1'
#
loop_
_entity.id
_entity.type
_entity.pdbx_description
1 polymer ?
#
loop_
_entity_poly.entity_id
_entity_poly.type
_entity_poly.pdbx_seq_one_letter_code
_entity_poly.pdbx_strand_id
1 'polypeptide(L)' 'MREYIAAIVMIIFTSVCFWGMNLFGFANNQHDILWTIGAALALLIILLINVYIYFAICQETPWVWQKDKSEEQE' A
#
# COMPACT_ATOMS: atom_id res chain seq x y z
N MET A 1 15.26 11.02 -3.24
CA MET A 1 15.52 10.72 -1.79
C MET A 1 14.23 10.46 -1.02
N ARG A 2 13.14 11.21 -1.28
CA ARG A 2 11.84 11.02 -0.63
C ARG A 2 11.19 9.68 -1.01
N GLU A 3 11.44 9.20 -2.23
CA GLU A 3 10.92 7.90 -2.70
C GLU A 3 11.53 6.72 -1.93
N TYR A 4 12.81 6.82 -1.55
CA TYR A 4 13.49 5.79 -0.76
C TYR A 4 12.93 5.70 0.66
N ILE A 5 12.62 6.86 1.26
CA ILE A 5 11.96 6.95 2.58
C ILE A 5 10.55 6.38 2.47
N ALA A 6 9.80 6.72 1.42
CA ALA A 6 8.48 6.14 1.17
C ALA A 6 8.55 4.61 1.08
N ALA A 7 9.50 4.06 0.31
CA ALA A 7 9.69 2.63 0.18
C ALA A 7 9.96 1.92 1.53
N ILE A 8 10.83 2.49 2.38
CA ILE A 8 11.10 1.93 3.70
C ILE A 8 9.84 1.92 4.58
N VAL A 9 9.09 3.03 4.62
CA VAL A 9 7.86 3.13 5.43
C VAL A 9 6.80 2.15 4.94
N MET A 10 6.66 2.01 3.62
CA MET A 10 5.75 1.05 2.99
C MET A 10 6.10 -0.41 3.36
N ILE A 11 7.40 -0.76 3.34
CA ILE A 11 7.87 -2.11 3.71
C ILE A 11 7.60 -2.41 5.18
N ILE A 12 7.86 -1.44 6.08
CA ILE A 12 7.57 -1.59 7.52
C ILE A 12 6.08 -1.77 7.74
N PHE A 13 5.24 -0.93 7.13
CA PHE A 13 3.78 -1.05 7.23
C PHE A 13 3.28 -2.40 6.72
N THR A 14 3.72 -2.81 5.53
CA THR A 14 3.33 -4.10 4.93
C THR A 14 3.74 -5.28 5.83
N SER A 15 4.92 -5.21 6.45
CA SER A 15 5.40 -6.26 7.36
C SER A 15 4.56 -6.35 8.64
N VAL A 16 4.16 -5.21 9.21
CA VAL A 16 3.26 -5.17 10.39
C VAL A 16 1.89 -5.74 10.04
N CYS A 17 1.35 -5.39 8.88
CA CYS A 17 0.07 -5.94 8.41
C CYS A 17 0.14 -7.46 8.19
N PHE A 18 1.23 -7.96 7.61
CA PHE A 18 1.45 -9.41 7.44
C PHE A 18 1.54 -10.13 8.78
N TRP A 19 2.25 -9.54 9.75
CA TRP A 19 2.32 -10.09 11.10
C TRP A 19 0.94 -10.12 11.77
N GLY A 20 0.15 -9.05 11.63
CA GLY A 20 -1.24 -8.99 12.10
C GLY A 20 -2.10 -10.08 11.47
N MET A 21 -2.06 -10.25 10.14
CA MET A 21 -2.82 -11.30 9.46
C MET A 21 -2.43 -12.72 9.92
N ASN A 22 -1.15 -12.94 10.21
CA ASN A 22 -0.69 -14.21 10.76
C ASN A 22 -1.21 -14.44 12.19
N LEU A 23 -1.20 -13.41 13.03
CA LEU A 23 -1.72 -13.47 14.41
C LEU A 23 -3.24 -13.73 14.43
N PHE A 24 -4.00 -13.12 13.52
CA PHE A 24 -5.43 -13.37 13.36
C PHE A 24 -5.75 -14.76 12.78
N GLY A 25 -4.76 -15.55 12.37
CA GLY A 25 -4.96 -16.94 11.96
C GLY A 25 -5.60 -17.08 10.57
N PHE A 26 -5.47 -16.08 9.70
CA PHE A 26 -5.98 -16.14 8.32
C PHE A 26 -5.38 -17.33 7.53
N ALA A 27 -4.14 -17.73 7.85
CA ALA A 27 -3.51 -18.91 7.25
C ALA A 27 -4.07 -20.25 7.75
N ASN A 28 -4.66 -20.29 8.96
CA ASN A 28 -5.16 -21.53 9.55
C ASN A 28 -6.58 -21.89 9.09
N ASN A 29 -7.36 -20.89 8.63
CA ASN A 29 -8.76 -21.06 8.23
C ASN A 29 -8.99 -20.86 6.72
N GLN A 30 -8.01 -21.22 5.88
CA GLN A 30 -8.08 -21.01 4.42
C GLN A 30 -9.23 -21.76 3.73
N HIS A 31 -9.76 -22.82 4.35
CA HIS A 31 -10.90 -23.57 3.82
C HIS A 31 -12.25 -22.86 4.03
N ASP A 32 -12.31 -21.87 4.93
CA ASP A 32 -13.54 -21.12 5.18
C ASP A 32 -13.66 -19.93 4.22
N ILE A 33 -14.77 -19.91 3.47
CA ILE A 33 -15.09 -18.84 2.51
C ILE A 33 -15.15 -17.46 3.17
N LEU A 34 -15.70 -17.36 4.39
CA LEU A 34 -15.77 -16.10 5.13
C LEU A 34 -14.38 -15.56 5.48
N TRP A 35 -13.48 -16.44 5.92
CA TRP A 35 -12.10 -16.08 6.24
C TRP A 35 -11.32 -15.65 5.01
N THR A 36 -11.54 -16.32 3.88
CA THR A 36 -10.90 -15.98 2.60
C THR A 36 -11.36 -14.60 2.08
N ILE A 37 -12.67 -14.30 2.16
CA ILE A 37 -13.20 -12.99 1.79
C ILE A 37 -12.67 -11.91 2.74
N GLY A 38 -12.62 -12.19 4.05
CA GLY A 38 -12.04 -11.28 5.04
C GLY A 38 -10.56 -10.99 4.76
N ALA A 39 -9.77 -12.00 4.38
CA ALA A 39 -8.37 -11.84 4.01
C ALA A 39 -8.21 -10.97 2.76
N ALA A 40 -9.02 -11.23 1.73
CA ALA A 40 -9.00 -10.45 0.48
C ALA A 40 -9.36 -8.98 0.72
N LEU A 41 -10.38 -8.73 1.56
CA LEU A 41 -10.80 -7.37 1.92
C LEU A 41 -9.73 -6.65 2.75
N ALA A 42 -9.10 -7.35 3.71
CA ALA A 42 -7.99 -6.81 4.47
C ALA A 42 -6.80 -6.44 3.57
N LEU A 43 -6.40 -7.31 2.64
CA LEU A 43 -5.34 -7.04 1.68
C LEU A 43 -5.65 -5.84 0.78
N LEU A 44 -6.90 -5.70 0.34
CA LEU A 44 -7.33 -4.56 -0.47
C LEU A 44 -7.20 -3.25 0.32
N ILE A 45 -7.60 -3.22 1.60
CA ILE A 45 -7.45 -2.05 2.46
C ILE A 45 -5.96 -1.74 2.70
N ILE A 46 -5.15 -2.76 2.99
CA ILE A 46 -3.70 -2.61 3.18
C ILE A 46 -3.07 -2.00 1.93
N LEU A 47 -3.43 -2.47 0.74
CA LEU A 47 -2.95 -1.92 -0.53
C LEU A 47 -3.31 -0.44 -0.70
N LEU A 48 -4.56 -0.07 -0.42
CA LEU A 48 -5.01 1.32 -0.53
C LEU A 48 -4.25 2.24 0.44
N ILE A 49 -4.02 1.79 1.67
CA ILE A 49 -3.23 2.53 2.67
C ILE A 49 -1.77 2.63 2.21
N ASN A 50 -1.21 1.57 1.63
CA ASN A 50 0.17 1.57 1.15
C ASN A 50 0.40 2.62 0.05
N VAL A 51 -0.52 2.66 -0.92
CA VAL A 51 -0.53 3.69 -1.98
C VAL A 51 -0.74 5.09 -1.39
N TYR A 52 -1.60 5.24 -0.39
CA TYR A 52 -1.81 6.52 0.30
C TYR A 52 -0.53 7.00 1.02
N ILE A 53 0.18 6.12 1.72
CA ILE A 53 1.45 6.42 2.40
C ILE A 53 2.47 6.92 1.38
N TYR A 54 2.55 6.28 0.22
CA TYR A 54 3.43 6.72 -0.86
C TYR A 54 3.13 8.15 -1.30
N PHE A 55 1.87 8.46 -1.60
CA PHE A 55 1.46 9.80 -2.01
C PHE A 55 1.68 10.84 -0.90
N ALA A 56 1.43 10.47 0.36
CA ALA A 56 1.63 11.35 1.50
C ALA A 56 3.11 11.75 1.68
N ILE A 57 4.05 10.83 1.41
CA ILE A 57 5.49 11.05 1.59
C ILE A 57 6.11 11.73 0.37
N CYS A 58 5.83 11.24 -0.84
CA CYS A 58 6.38 11.84 -2.05
C CYS A 58 5.81 13.25 -2.25
N GLN A 59 4.59 13.53 -1.76
CA GLN A 59 3.82 14.75 -2.06
C GLN A 59 3.66 15.00 -3.56
N GLU A 60 3.98 14.00 -4.36
CA GLU A 60 3.71 13.95 -5.78
C GLU A 60 2.28 13.46 -5.91
N THR A 61 1.43 14.43 -6.17
CA THR A 61 0.05 14.15 -6.48
C THR A 61 -0.06 13.80 -7.95
N PRO A 62 -0.85 12.78 -8.35
CA PRO A 62 -0.85 12.23 -9.71
C PRO A 62 -1.16 13.26 -10.82
N TRP A 63 -1.77 14.40 -10.48
CA TRP A 63 -2.08 15.50 -11.39
C TRP A 63 -0.89 16.44 -11.69
N VAL A 64 0.20 16.39 -10.92
CA VAL A 64 1.41 17.21 -11.17
C VAL A 64 2.30 16.57 -12.24
N TRP A 65 2.21 15.26 -12.43
CA TRP A 65 3.04 14.51 -13.38
C TRP A 65 2.81 14.90 -14.86
N GLN A 66 1.67 15.52 -15.18
CA GLN A 66 1.42 16.09 -16.51
C GLN A 66 2.02 17.48 -16.72
N LYS A 67 2.30 18.22 -15.63
CA LYS A 67 2.72 19.62 -15.72
C LYS A 67 4.18 19.75 -16.16
N ASP A 68 5.05 18.87 -15.66
CA ASP A 68 6.45 18.80 -16.09
C ASP A 68 6.59 18.46 -17.59
N LYS A 69 5.70 17.62 -18.13
CA LYS A 69 5.77 17.22 -19.56
C LYS A 69 5.34 18.30 -20.53
N SER A 70 4.54 19.28 -20.10
CA SER A 70 4.19 20.44 -20.93
C SER A 70 5.26 21.53 -20.92
N GLU A 71 6.11 21.58 -19.90
CA GLU A 71 7.18 22.59 -19.76
C GLU A 71 8.51 22.13 -20.38
N GLU A 72 8.72 20.81 -20.59
CA GLU A 72 9.84 20.27 -21.37
C GLU A 72 9.69 20.38 -22.91
N GLN A 73 8.55 20.88 -23.41
CA GLN A 73 8.27 21.00 -24.85
C GLN A 73 8.25 22.45 -25.38
N GLU A 74 8.64 23.45 -24.58
CA GLU A 74 8.77 24.86 -25.02
C GLU A 74 10.22 25.32 -25.16
#